data_AF-A0A1T4JTV5-F1
#
_entry.id   AF-A0A1T4JTV5-F1
#
_cell.length_a   1.000
_cell.length_b   1.000
_cell.length_c   1.000
_cell.angle_alpha   90.00
_cell.angle_beta   90.00
_cell.angle_gamma   90.00
#
_symmetry.space_group_name_H-M   'P 1'
#
loop_
_entity.id
_entity.type
_entity.pdbx_description
1 polymer ?
#
loop_
_entity_poly.entity_id
_entity_poly.type
_entity_poly.pdbx_seq_one_letter_code
_entity_poly.pdbx_strand_id
1 'polypeptide(L)'
;MKKIYTLAIFTAILLGCAGTSQEQAANKMLEMQQQKNELIEKGVVAGLGVGESSSEQLAYDEADLNARTDVARELESKINGLVRNYEEDVGAELTKHKEAVRKNVVSTLLNGVTIVKIDMETTADGKFKVYAIAAMNAKLIRDAFEQQMQAQQADMNRVKAMSGYKKLDEEAAALDAYKAAQGK
;
A
#
# COMPACT_ATOMS: atom_id res chain seq x y z
N MET A 1 -29.46 28.49 -65.52
CA MET A 1 -30.30 28.16 -64.34
C MET A 1 -29.85 26.82 -63.77
N LYS A 2 -29.67 26.76 -62.43
CA LYS A 2 -29.40 25.58 -61.57
C LYS A 2 -27.97 25.00 -61.63
N LYS A 3 -27.29 24.57 -60.56
CA LYS A 3 -27.36 24.69 -59.08
C LYS A 3 -25.99 24.15 -58.61
N ILE A 4 -25.45 24.74 -57.54
CA ILE A 4 -24.20 24.36 -56.82
C ILE A 4 -24.29 22.92 -56.28
N TYR A 5 -23.20 22.13 -56.31
CA TYR A 5 -22.84 21.23 -55.18
C TYR A 5 -21.32 21.01 -55.06
N THR A 6 -20.87 21.32 -53.84
CA THR A 6 -19.58 21.17 -53.18
C THR A 6 -19.12 19.71 -53.12
N LEU A 7 -17.81 19.44 -53.27
CA LEU A 7 -17.19 18.27 -52.65
C LEU A 7 -15.78 18.62 -52.16
N ALA A 8 -15.72 19.08 -50.91
CA ALA A 8 -14.48 19.18 -50.16
C ALA A 8 -14.09 17.76 -49.71
N ILE A 9 -12.98 17.24 -50.23
CA ILE A 9 -12.37 16.01 -49.76
C ILE A 9 -11.63 16.35 -48.46
N PHE A 10 -12.31 16.15 -47.34
CA PHE A 10 -11.70 16.14 -46.00
C PHE A 10 -11.40 14.67 -45.68
N THR A 11 -10.20 14.19 -45.99
CA THR A 11 -9.77 12.83 -45.64
C THR A 11 -8.40 12.89 -44.96
N ALA A 12 -8.31 12.13 -43.86
CA ALA A 12 -7.16 11.93 -42.98
C ALA A 12 -6.80 13.18 -42.14
N ILE A 13 -6.73 13.11 -40.82
CA ILE A 13 -5.88 12.18 -40.06
C ILE A 13 -6.56 11.90 -38.70
N LEU A 14 -7.11 10.69 -38.52
CA LEU A 14 -7.31 10.13 -37.19
C LEU A 14 -5.99 9.45 -36.80
N LEU A 15 -5.02 10.26 -36.35
CA LEU A 15 -3.91 9.76 -35.56
C LEU A 15 -4.52 9.23 -34.27
N GLY A 16 -4.67 7.91 -34.18
CA GLY A 16 -4.95 7.27 -32.90
C GLY A 16 -3.86 7.67 -31.91
N CYS A 17 -4.25 8.31 -30.81
CA CYS A 17 -3.41 8.49 -29.65
C CYS A 17 -3.07 7.12 -29.06
N ALA A 18 -2.03 6.47 -29.58
CA ALA A 18 -1.20 5.61 -28.75
C ALA A 18 -0.43 6.57 -27.83
N GLY A 19 -0.81 6.63 -26.55
CA GLY A 19 -0.15 7.48 -25.56
C GLY A 19 1.37 7.27 -25.58
N THR A 20 2.12 8.33 -25.33
CA THR A 20 3.59 8.25 -25.28
C THR A 20 4.03 7.36 -24.10
N SER A 21 5.21 6.74 -24.17
CA SER A 21 5.72 5.89 -23.08
C SER A 21 5.79 6.61 -21.73
N GLN A 22 6.02 7.92 -21.74
CA GLN A 22 6.00 8.76 -20.54
C GLN A 22 4.57 8.93 -19.96
N GLU A 23 3.57 9.04 -20.82
CA GLU A 23 2.16 9.12 -20.42
C GLU A 23 1.66 7.78 -19.89
N GLN A 24 2.09 6.67 -20.49
CA GLN A 24 1.77 5.33 -20.01
C GLN A 24 2.38 5.04 -18.64
N ALA A 25 3.64 5.44 -18.41
CA ALA A 25 4.30 5.33 -17.12
C ALA A 25 3.63 6.17 -16.03
N ALA A 26 3.23 7.41 -16.36
CA ALA A 26 2.48 8.26 -15.45
C ALA A 26 1.12 7.64 -15.07
N ASN A 27 0.44 7.03 -16.04
CA ASN A 27 -0.83 6.35 -15.82
C ASN A 27 -0.69 5.12 -14.92
N LYS A 28 0.33 4.26 -15.14
CA LYS A 28 0.59 3.08 -14.28
C LYS A 28 0.94 3.48 -12.85
N MET A 29 1.79 4.49 -12.67
CA MET A 29 2.11 5.01 -11.34
C MET A 29 0.86 5.51 -10.60
N LEU A 30 0.01 6.26 -11.30
CA LEU A 30 -1.23 6.78 -10.73
C LEU A 30 -2.20 5.66 -10.35
N GLU A 31 -2.37 4.65 -11.23
CA GLU A 31 -3.22 3.49 -10.97
C GLU A 31 -2.75 2.71 -9.73
N MET A 32 -1.44 2.42 -9.67
CA MET A 32 -0.85 1.69 -8.53
C MET A 32 -0.98 2.50 -7.22
N GLN A 33 -0.84 3.82 -7.29
CA GLN A 33 -1.04 4.70 -6.14
C GLN A 33 -2.51 4.72 -5.69
N GLN A 34 -3.47 4.74 -6.62
CA GLN A 34 -4.90 4.67 -6.31
C GLN A 34 -5.24 3.33 -5.63
N GLN A 35 -4.76 2.21 -6.17
CA GLN A 35 -4.98 0.90 -5.56
C GLN A 35 -4.35 0.79 -4.16
N LYS A 36 -3.16 1.37 -3.94
CA LYS A 36 -2.59 1.48 -2.59
C LYS A 36 -3.51 2.29 -1.68
N ASN A 37 -4.01 3.43 -2.14
CA ASN A 37 -4.89 4.29 -1.35
C ASN A 37 -6.20 3.59 -0.98
N GLU A 38 -6.80 2.81 -1.89
CA GLU A 38 -8.00 2.01 -1.58
C GLU A 38 -7.76 0.99 -0.45
N LEU A 39 -6.55 0.40 -0.38
CA LEU A 39 -6.17 -0.47 0.73
C LEU A 39 -6.05 0.34 2.03
N ILE A 40 -5.39 1.49 1.99
CA ILE A 40 -5.22 2.38 3.16
C ILE A 40 -6.57 2.91 3.67
N GLU A 41 -7.50 3.27 2.78
CA GLU A 41 -8.85 3.71 3.13
C GLU A 41 -9.65 2.62 3.85
N LYS A 42 -9.37 1.35 3.52
CA LYS A 42 -9.90 0.17 4.23
C LYS A 42 -9.10 -0.17 5.49
N GLY A 43 -8.15 0.69 5.88
CA GLY A 43 -7.30 0.60 7.06
C GLY A 43 -6.12 -0.38 6.94
N VAL A 44 -5.92 -1.00 5.78
CA VAL A 44 -4.80 -1.91 5.52
C VAL A 44 -3.50 -1.13 5.46
N VAL A 45 -2.48 -1.59 6.17
CA VAL A 45 -1.13 -1.05 6.04
C VAL A 45 -0.53 -1.55 4.71
N ALA A 46 -0.37 -0.63 3.76
CA ALA A 46 0.11 -0.91 2.42
C ALA A 46 1.15 0.13 1.97
N GLY A 47 2.06 -0.28 1.10
CA GLY A 47 3.14 0.53 0.57
C GLY A 47 3.33 0.29 -0.91
N LEU A 48 3.84 1.29 -1.62
CA LEU A 48 4.14 1.21 -3.05
C LEU A 48 5.63 1.44 -3.28
N GLY A 49 6.25 0.49 -3.97
CA GLY A 49 7.64 0.56 -4.41
C GLY A 49 7.74 0.58 -5.92
N VAL A 50 8.75 1.28 -6.40
CA VAL A 50 9.13 1.31 -7.82
C VAL A 50 10.60 0.94 -7.90
N GLY A 51 10.95 0.09 -8.86
CA GLY A 51 12.34 -0.26 -9.18
C GLY A 51 12.56 -0.19 -10.68
N GLU A 52 13.78 0.16 -11.09
CA GLU A 52 14.15 0.28 -12.51
C GLU A 52 15.54 -0.29 -12.77
N SER A 53 15.63 -1.27 -13.66
CA SER A 53 16.91 -1.88 -13.99
C SER A 53 16.90 -2.53 -15.37
N SER A 54 18.09 -2.71 -15.95
CA SER A 54 18.26 -3.53 -17.17
C SER A 54 17.99 -5.02 -16.91
N SER A 55 18.02 -5.46 -15.66
CA SER A 55 17.60 -6.80 -15.24
C SER A 55 16.23 -6.73 -14.59
N GLU A 56 15.28 -7.51 -15.11
CA GLU A 56 13.93 -7.61 -14.56
C GLU A 56 13.94 -8.00 -13.08
N GLN A 57 14.78 -8.96 -12.69
CA GLN A 57 14.90 -9.41 -11.30
C GLN A 57 15.40 -8.28 -10.39
N LEU A 58 16.38 -7.49 -10.83
CA LEU A 58 16.90 -6.38 -10.03
C LEU A 58 15.86 -5.26 -9.88
N ALA A 59 15.10 -4.98 -10.94
CA ALA A 59 14.00 -4.01 -10.88
C ALA A 59 12.91 -4.49 -9.92
N TYR A 60 12.61 -5.79 -9.92
CA TYR A 60 11.67 -6.39 -8.98
C TYR A 60 12.16 -6.30 -7.53
N ASP A 61 13.41 -6.69 -7.26
CA ASP A 61 14.00 -6.67 -5.92
C ASP A 61 14.03 -5.23 -5.34
N GLU A 62 14.35 -4.25 -6.17
CA GLU A 62 14.31 -2.83 -5.81
C GLU A 62 12.87 -2.37 -5.51
N ALA A 63 11.89 -2.77 -6.33
CA ALA A 63 10.49 -2.46 -6.09
C ALA A 63 9.97 -3.09 -4.79
N ASP A 64 10.31 -4.35 -4.48
CA ASP A 64 9.93 -5.00 -3.21
C ASP A 64 10.55 -4.29 -2.01
N LEU A 65 11.85 -3.96 -2.07
CA LEU A 65 12.54 -3.23 -1.01
C LEU A 65 11.90 -1.86 -0.75
N ASN A 66 11.61 -1.12 -1.82
CA ASN A 66 10.99 0.19 -1.73
C ASN A 66 9.55 0.09 -1.20
N ALA A 67 8.78 -0.93 -1.61
CA ALA A 67 7.43 -1.15 -1.12
C ALA A 67 7.41 -1.50 0.37
N ARG A 68 8.33 -2.36 0.84
CA ARG A 68 8.51 -2.68 2.27
C ARG A 68 8.92 -1.48 3.10
N THR A 69 9.74 -0.60 2.53
CA THR A 69 10.13 0.66 3.17
C THR A 69 8.94 1.60 3.34
N ASP A 70 8.06 1.69 2.34
CA ASP A 70 6.83 2.47 2.42
C ASP A 70 5.85 1.87 3.45
N VAL A 71 5.69 0.53 3.45
CA VAL A 71 4.91 -0.19 4.49
C VAL A 71 5.44 0.10 5.90
N ALA A 72 6.75 0.17 6.10
CA ALA A 72 7.33 0.46 7.41
C ALA A 72 6.88 1.82 7.96
N ARG A 73 6.82 2.86 7.09
CA ARG A 73 6.37 4.20 7.46
C ARG A 73 4.88 4.21 7.83
N GLU A 74 4.05 3.53 7.04
CA GLU A 74 2.63 3.40 7.33
C GLU A 74 2.37 2.62 8.62
N LEU A 75 3.15 1.56 8.87
CA LEU A 75 3.07 0.78 10.10
C LEU A 75 3.42 1.60 11.34
N GLU A 76 4.46 2.43 11.27
CA GLU A 76 4.82 3.36 12.35
C GLU A 76 3.65 4.31 12.68
N SER A 77 3.03 4.89 11.64
CA SER A 77 1.85 5.75 11.78
C SER A 77 0.68 5.00 12.44
N LYS A 78 0.42 3.75 12.00
CA LYS A 78 -0.63 2.90 12.56
C LYS A 78 -0.42 2.60 14.04
N ILE A 79 0.79 2.18 14.43
CA ILE A 79 1.12 1.87 15.82
C ILE A 79 1.01 3.13 16.69
N ASN A 80 1.44 4.29 16.18
CA ASN A 80 1.25 5.58 16.85
C ASN A 80 -0.24 5.85 17.12
N GLY A 81 -1.10 5.57 16.15
CA GLY A 81 -2.55 5.65 16.31
C GLY A 81 -3.08 4.72 17.39
N LEU A 82 -2.67 3.45 17.40
CA LEU A 82 -3.08 2.47 18.41
C LEU A 82 -2.65 2.89 19.82
N VAL A 83 -1.41 3.33 19.99
CA VAL A 83 -0.92 3.82 21.29
C VAL A 83 -1.73 5.03 21.76
N ARG A 84 -2.04 5.98 20.87
CA ARG A 84 -2.88 7.14 21.20
C ARG A 84 -4.28 6.73 21.64
N ASN A 85 -4.94 5.86 20.87
CA ASN A 85 -6.27 5.37 21.21
C ASN A 85 -6.28 4.64 22.56
N TYR A 86 -5.22 3.87 22.85
CA TYR A 86 -5.09 3.24 24.16
C TYR A 86 -4.96 4.27 25.29
N GLU A 87 -4.17 5.32 25.13
CA GLU A 87 -4.07 6.37 26.16
C GLU A 87 -5.38 7.11 26.40
N GLU A 88 -6.13 7.40 25.34
CA GLU A 88 -7.44 8.07 25.42
C GLU A 88 -8.50 7.16 26.06
N ASP A 89 -8.55 5.89 25.67
CA ASP A 89 -9.58 4.94 26.11
C ASP A 89 -9.26 4.31 27.49
N VAL A 90 -7.98 4.19 27.85
CA VAL A 90 -7.51 3.36 28.98
C VAL A 90 -6.69 4.12 30.03
N GLY A 91 -6.01 5.21 29.65
CA GLY A 91 -5.19 6.04 30.53
C GLY A 91 -3.67 5.89 30.35
N ALA A 92 -2.90 6.78 30.99
CA ALA A 92 -1.49 7.05 30.71
C ALA A 92 -0.46 6.00 31.20
N GLU A 93 -0.87 4.76 31.52
CA GLU A 93 0.08 3.73 31.99
C GLU A 93 1.15 3.39 30.93
N LEU A 94 0.86 3.62 29.64
CA LEU A 94 1.80 3.32 28.55
C LEU A 94 2.93 4.32 28.35
N THR A 95 2.84 5.52 28.94
CA THR A 95 3.65 6.66 28.50
C THR A 95 5.15 6.46 28.74
N LYS A 96 5.56 5.58 29.66
CA LYS A 96 6.98 5.34 29.99
C LYS A 96 7.76 4.52 28.95
N HIS A 97 7.10 3.75 28.08
CA HIS A 97 7.78 2.78 27.20
C HIS A 97 7.35 2.80 25.73
N LYS A 98 6.64 3.84 25.29
CA LYS A 98 6.12 3.99 23.91
C LYS A 98 7.19 3.79 22.82
N GLU A 99 8.37 4.37 22.98
CA GLU A 99 9.47 4.26 22.01
C GLU A 99 9.90 2.80 21.80
N ALA A 100 10.01 2.04 22.89
CA ALA A 100 10.41 0.63 22.85
C ALA A 100 9.31 -0.24 22.21
N VAL A 101 8.05 0.04 22.52
CA VAL A 101 6.87 -0.61 21.89
C VAL A 101 6.93 -0.43 20.38
N ARG A 102 7.13 0.81 19.90
CA ARG A 102 7.19 1.08 18.46
C ARG A 102 8.32 0.35 17.77
N LYS A 103 9.54 0.50 18.28
CA LYS A 103 10.73 -0.07 17.63
C LYS A 103 10.68 -1.60 17.55
N ASN A 104 10.25 -2.26 18.62
CA ASN A 104 10.18 -3.72 18.67
C ASN A 104 9.06 -4.29 17.79
N VAL A 105 7.91 -3.62 17.75
CA VAL A 105 6.77 -4.08 16.93
C VAL A 105 7.08 -3.90 15.44
N VAL A 106 7.62 -2.73 15.03
CA VAL A 106 7.97 -2.48 13.62
C VAL A 106 9.02 -3.48 13.11
N SER A 107 10.10 -3.71 13.86
CA SER A 107 11.17 -4.62 13.42
C SER A 107 10.71 -6.08 13.30
N THR A 108 9.81 -6.52 14.18
CA THR A 108 9.27 -7.89 14.17
C THR A 108 8.29 -8.11 13.02
N LEU A 109 7.52 -7.07 12.67
CA LEU A 109 6.41 -7.18 11.75
C LEU A 109 6.77 -7.09 10.26
N LEU A 110 7.93 -6.51 9.91
CA LEU A 110 8.32 -6.41 8.49
C LEU A 110 8.44 -7.76 7.78
N ASN A 111 8.64 -8.85 8.52
CA ASN A 111 8.61 -10.22 8.00
C ASN A 111 7.21 -10.65 7.52
N GLY A 112 6.15 -10.01 8.01
CA GLY A 112 4.76 -10.25 7.63
C GLY A 112 4.29 -9.49 6.39
N VAL A 113 5.16 -8.70 5.75
CA VAL A 113 4.84 -7.94 4.55
C VAL A 113 4.92 -8.83 3.32
N THR A 114 3.85 -8.82 2.52
CA THR A 114 3.75 -9.59 1.27
C THR A 114 3.44 -8.68 0.10
N ILE A 115 4.04 -8.93 -1.05
CA ILE A 115 3.61 -8.32 -2.32
C ILE A 115 2.20 -8.84 -2.66
N VAL A 116 1.31 -7.91 -2.99
CA VAL A 116 -0.09 -8.19 -3.31
C VAL A 116 -0.49 -7.78 -4.73
N LYS A 117 0.32 -6.92 -5.36
CA LYS A 117 0.17 -6.53 -6.75
C LYS A 117 1.52 -6.17 -7.35
N ILE A 118 1.71 -6.56 -8.59
CA ILE A 118 2.84 -6.18 -9.43
C ILE A 118 2.29 -5.68 -10.75
N ASP A 119 2.89 -4.62 -11.27
CA ASP A 119 2.78 -4.23 -12.67
C ASP A 119 4.17 -3.88 -13.19
N MET A 120 4.38 -4.00 -14.50
CA MET A 120 5.66 -3.67 -15.13
C MET A 120 5.48 -2.94 -16.46
N GLU A 121 6.53 -2.25 -16.87
CA GLU A 121 6.67 -1.72 -18.21
C GLU A 121 8.14 -1.74 -18.65
N THR A 122 8.36 -1.69 -19.97
CA THR A 122 9.68 -1.44 -20.54
C THR A 122 9.81 0.05 -20.82
N THR A 123 10.88 0.67 -20.32
CA THR A 123 11.18 2.07 -20.55
C THR A 123 11.68 2.30 -21.98
N ALA A 124 11.71 3.55 -22.45
CA ALA A 124 12.16 3.87 -23.80
C ALA A 124 13.64 3.50 -24.06
N ASP A 125 14.47 3.45 -23.00
CA ASP A 125 15.87 3.01 -23.03
C ASP A 125 16.04 1.48 -22.82
N GLY A 126 14.94 0.72 -22.80
CA GLY A 126 14.96 -0.74 -22.79
C GLY A 126 15.16 -1.38 -21.42
N LYS A 127 15.01 -0.61 -20.32
CA LYS A 127 15.03 -1.15 -18.96
C LYS A 127 13.65 -1.65 -18.54
N PHE A 128 13.63 -2.50 -17.53
CA PHE A 128 12.42 -2.90 -16.83
C PHE A 128 12.13 -1.92 -15.72
N LYS A 129 10.89 -1.43 -15.67
CA LYS A 129 10.38 -0.65 -14.55
C LYS A 129 9.24 -1.43 -13.91
N VAL A 130 9.40 -1.74 -12.63
CA VAL A 130 8.47 -2.57 -11.87
C VAL A 130 7.81 -1.71 -10.79
N TYR A 131 6.50 -1.86 -10.65
CA TYR A 131 5.69 -1.26 -9.61
C TYR A 131 5.16 -2.39 -8.73
N ALA A 132 5.35 -2.29 -7.42
CA ALA A 132 4.93 -3.32 -6.47
C ALA A 132 4.14 -2.71 -5.32
N ILE A 133 2.93 -3.21 -5.09
CA ILE A 133 2.18 -2.92 -3.87
C ILE A 133 2.46 -4.04 -2.88
N ALA A 134 3.00 -3.67 -1.72
CA ALA A 134 3.18 -4.54 -0.58
C ALA A 134 2.14 -4.22 0.49
N ALA A 135 1.65 -5.23 1.20
CA ALA A 135 0.71 -5.05 2.29
C ALA A 135 0.98 -6.01 3.45
N MET A 136 0.60 -5.57 4.64
CA MET A 136 0.71 -6.34 5.88
C MET A 136 -0.66 -6.78 6.37
N ASN A 137 -0.75 -8.03 6.84
CA ASN A 137 -1.95 -8.51 7.49
C ASN A 137 -2.13 -7.85 8.86
N ALA A 138 -3.24 -7.13 9.06
CA ALA A 138 -3.56 -6.44 10.31
C ALA A 138 -3.64 -7.37 11.53
N LYS A 139 -3.90 -8.67 11.33
CA LYS A 139 -3.81 -9.70 12.37
C LYS A 139 -2.42 -9.76 13.01
N LEU A 140 -1.35 -9.63 12.20
CA LEU A 140 0.02 -9.64 12.71
C LEU A 140 0.28 -8.40 13.57
N ILE A 141 -0.20 -7.23 13.13
CA ILE A 141 -0.10 -5.97 13.88
C ILE A 141 -0.79 -6.11 15.24
N ARG A 142 -2.01 -6.67 15.25
CA ARG A 142 -2.77 -6.94 16.47
C ARG A 142 -2.01 -7.86 17.41
N ASP A 143 -1.59 -9.02 16.92
CA ASP A 143 -0.93 -10.04 17.75
C ASP A 143 0.39 -9.50 18.35
N ALA A 144 1.18 -8.75 17.56
CA ALA A 144 2.40 -8.12 18.05
C ALA A 144 2.13 -6.98 19.05
N PHE A 145 1.09 -6.18 18.82
CA PHE A 145 0.67 -5.15 19.76
C PHE A 145 0.22 -5.78 21.08
N GLU A 146 -0.61 -6.83 21.05
CA GLU A 146 -1.03 -7.55 22.25
C GLU A 146 0.15 -8.15 23.02
N GLN A 147 1.06 -8.82 22.34
CA GLN A 147 2.24 -9.41 22.96
C GLN A 147 3.07 -8.34 23.67
N GLN A 148 3.24 -7.19 23.04
CA GLN A 148 3.98 -6.08 23.62
C GLN A 148 3.23 -5.43 24.80
N MET A 149 1.91 -5.33 24.74
CA MET A 149 1.07 -4.86 25.83
C MET A 149 1.13 -5.79 27.06
N GLN A 150 1.10 -7.10 26.83
CA GLN A 150 1.28 -8.11 27.89
C GLN A 150 2.67 -8.01 28.52
N ALA A 151 3.72 -7.81 27.73
CA ALA A 151 5.07 -7.61 28.24
C ALA A 151 5.21 -6.35 29.13
N GLN A 152 4.34 -5.35 28.91
CA GLN A 152 4.23 -4.14 29.73
C GLN A 152 3.25 -4.28 30.91
N GLN A 153 2.70 -5.48 31.15
CA GLN A 153 1.71 -5.75 32.20
C GLN A 153 0.41 -4.93 32.08
N ALA A 154 0.04 -4.53 30.86
CA ALA A 154 -1.21 -3.83 30.61
C ALA A 154 -2.45 -4.71 30.85
N ASP A 155 -3.58 -4.09 31.22
CA ASP A 155 -4.87 -4.78 31.33
C ASP A 155 -5.40 -5.16 29.93
N MET A 156 -5.29 -6.45 29.60
CA MET A 156 -5.68 -6.95 28.28
C MET A 156 -7.18 -6.86 27.99
N ASN A 157 -8.04 -6.79 29.01
CA ASN A 157 -9.46 -6.56 28.77
C ASN A 157 -9.70 -5.15 28.26
N ARG A 158 -8.92 -4.18 28.77
CA ARG A 158 -8.97 -2.79 28.29
C ARG A 158 -8.30 -2.63 26.92
N VAL A 159 -7.19 -3.33 26.67
CA VAL A 159 -6.56 -3.39 25.33
C VAL A 159 -7.55 -3.89 24.29
N LYS A 160 -8.32 -4.94 24.59
CA LYS A 160 -9.31 -5.48 23.65
C LYS A 160 -10.55 -4.60 23.51
N ALA A 161 -10.87 -3.80 24.53
CA ALA A 161 -11.99 -2.87 24.52
C ALA A 161 -11.68 -1.55 23.79
N MET A 162 -10.41 -1.24 23.50
CA MET A 162 -10.05 0.00 22.81
C MET A 162 -10.68 0.07 21.42
N SER A 163 -11.11 1.26 21.03
CA SER A 163 -11.80 1.52 19.76
C SER A 163 -11.00 1.08 18.52
N GLY A 164 -9.67 1.12 18.59
CA GLY A 164 -8.78 0.69 17.52
C GLY A 164 -8.68 -0.82 17.32
N TYR A 165 -9.00 -1.64 18.34
CA TYR A 165 -8.80 -3.09 18.29
C TYR A 165 -9.76 -3.78 17.34
N LYS A 166 -11.04 -3.41 17.38
CA LYS A 166 -12.08 -3.98 16.50
C LYS A 166 -11.81 -3.71 15.01
N LYS A 167 -11.18 -2.57 14.68
CA LYS A 167 -10.86 -2.19 13.31
C LYS A 167 -9.82 -3.12 12.67
N LEU A 168 -8.91 -3.70 13.45
CA LEU A 168 -7.85 -4.58 12.94
C LEU A 168 -8.41 -5.86 12.30
N ASP A 169 -9.57 -6.36 12.75
CA ASP A 169 -10.21 -7.53 12.14
C ASP A 169 -10.87 -7.18 10.79
N GLU A 170 -11.50 -6.02 10.70
CA GLU A 170 -12.10 -5.50 9.47
C GLU A 170 -11.02 -5.26 8.39
N GLU A 171 -9.87 -4.76 8.81
CA GLU A 171 -8.70 -4.51 7.96
C GLU A 171 -8.06 -5.81 7.43
N ALA A 172 -7.98 -6.85 8.27
CA ALA A 172 -7.49 -8.15 7.84
C ALA A 172 -8.40 -8.74 6.75
N ALA A 173 -9.72 -8.67 6.93
CA ALA A 173 -10.68 -9.13 5.93
C ALA A 173 -10.60 -8.32 4.62
N ALA A 174 -10.35 -7.02 4.69
CA ALA A 174 -10.19 -6.17 3.50
C ALA A 174 -8.98 -6.59 2.64
N LEU A 175 -7.85 -6.95 3.27
CA LEU A 175 -6.68 -7.45 2.58
C LEU A 175 -6.95 -8.81 1.90
N ASP A 176 -7.61 -9.73 2.59
CA ASP A 176 -7.95 -11.04 2.05
C ASP A 176 -8.89 -10.92 0.83
N ALA A 177 -9.88 -10.03 0.91
CA ALA A 177 -10.78 -9.73 -0.21
C ALA A 177 -10.02 -9.13 -1.41
N TYR A 178 -9.06 -8.23 -1.17
CA TYR A 178 -8.21 -7.68 -2.23
C TYR A 178 -7.38 -8.78 -2.92
N LYS A 179 -6.68 -9.62 -2.14
CA LYS A 179 -5.89 -10.74 -2.68
C LYS A 179 -6.74 -11.69 -3.52
N ALA A 180 -7.95 -12.00 -3.07
CA ALA A 180 -8.89 -12.84 -3.81
C ALA A 180 -9.37 -12.20 -5.14
N ALA A 181 -9.45 -10.87 -5.20
CA ALA A 181 -9.79 -10.15 -6.42
C ALA A 181 -8.65 -10.09 -7.45
N GLN A 182 -7.39 -10.09 -6.98
CA GLN A 182 -6.20 -10.10 -7.85
C GLN A 182 -5.88 -11.48 -8.44
N GLY A 183 -6.40 -12.56 -7.84
CA GLY A 183 -6.20 -13.95 -8.29
C GLY A 183 -7.23 -14.46 -9.30
N LYS A 184 -8.04 -13.59 -9.89
CA LYS A 184 -8.95 -13.86 -11.00
C LYS A 184 -8.42 -13.25 -12.28
#